data_AF-A0A654TMU7-F1
#
_entry.id   AF-A0A654TMU7-F1
#
_cell.length_a   1.000
_cell.length_b   1.000
_cell.length_c   1.000
_cell.angle_alpha   90.00
_cell.angle_beta   90.00
_cell.angle_gamma   90.00
#
_symmetry.space_group_name_H-M   'P 1'
#
loop_
_entity.id
_entity.type
_entity.pdbx_description
1 polymer ?
#
loop_
_entity_poly.entity_id
_entity_poly.type
_entity_poly.pdbx_seq_one_letter_code
_entity_poly.pdbx_strand_id
1 'polypeptide(L)'
;MDFKRFARDGIVAMSSADALQLFDTAMIVDEPFMLPAHIDFAALKVKFDGGTLPPMFVDLINAPTRRQVDDSLAAAKSKSALLQRLEGLPEDEQHAVLLDLVRSHIATVLGSASPEAIDPDRAFQELGFDSLTAVEMRNRLKSATGLALSPTLIFDYPNSAALAGYMRRELLGSSPQDTSAVAAGEAELQRIVASIPVKRLRQAGVLDLLLALANETETSGQDPALAPTAEQEIADMDLDDLVNAAFRNDDE
;
A
#
# COMPACT_ATOMS: atom_id res chain seq x y z
N MET A 1 18.07 38.86 9.53
CA MET A 1 17.27 37.64 9.75
C MET A 1 17.98 36.82 10.81
N ASP A 2 17.33 36.55 11.94
CA ASP A 2 17.98 35.99 13.12
C ASP A 2 17.84 34.45 13.14
N PHE A 3 18.64 33.76 12.32
CA PHE A 3 18.55 32.31 12.07
C PHE A 3 18.70 31.45 13.34
N LYS A 4 19.36 31.98 14.39
CA LYS A 4 19.48 31.32 15.69
C LYS A 4 18.15 31.20 16.45
N ARG A 5 17.17 32.07 16.18
CA ARG A 5 15.82 31.96 16.77
C ARG A 5 14.97 30.92 16.04
N PHE A 6 15.03 30.86 14.71
CA PHE A 6 14.29 29.86 13.93
C PHE A 6 14.76 28.43 14.17
N ALA A 7 16.08 28.21 14.25
CA ALA A 7 16.63 26.89 14.59
C ALA A 7 16.18 26.41 15.97
N ARG A 8 16.00 27.36 16.92
CA ARG A 8 15.43 27.07 18.24
C ARG A 8 13.98 26.63 18.17
N ASP A 9 13.22 26.95 17.13
CA ASP A 9 11.82 26.56 16.95
C ASP A 9 11.64 25.36 16.02
N GLY A 10 12.75 24.71 15.62
CA GLY A 10 12.72 23.50 14.77
C GLY A 10 12.65 23.80 13.26
N ILE A 11 12.73 25.07 12.88
CA ILE A 11 12.78 25.53 11.49
C ILE A 11 14.24 25.82 11.15
N VAL A 12 14.80 25.08 10.22
CA VAL A 12 16.21 25.19 9.83
C VAL A 12 16.34 26.09 8.61
N ALA A 13 17.44 26.85 8.55
CA ALA A 13 17.79 27.60 7.36
C ALA A 13 18.04 26.65 6.18
N MET A 14 17.42 26.95 5.04
CA MET A 14 17.53 26.16 3.82
C MET A 14 18.54 26.79 2.86
N SER A 15 19.24 25.97 2.07
CA SER A 15 20.13 26.48 1.03
C SER A 15 19.31 27.13 -0.11
N SER A 16 19.90 28.08 -0.84
CA SER A 16 19.23 28.71 -1.98
C SER A 16 18.90 27.70 -3.09
N ALA A 17 19.72 26.65 -3.25
CA ALA A 17 19.47 25.61 -4.25
C ALA A 17 18.22 24.78 -3.89
N ASP A 18 18.12 24.32 -2.65
CA ASP A 18 16.97 23.53 -2.18
C ASP A 18 15.68 24.37 -2.19
N ALA A 19 15.79 25.66 -1.84
CA ALA A 19 14.65 26.58 -1.85
C ALA A 19 14.07 26.77 -3.26
N LEU A 20 14.93 26.88 -4.27
CA LEU A 20 14.49 27.01 -5.67
C LEU A 20 13.86 25.71 -6.18
N GLN A 21 14.42 24.55 -5.82
CA GLN A 21 13.86 23.26 -6.20
C GLN A 21 12.45 23.03 -5.60
N LEU A 22 12.26 23.42 -4.34
CA LEU A 22 10.94 23.36 -3.70
C LEU A 22 9.97 24.39 -4.28
N PHE A 23 10.45 25.56 -4.71
CA PHE A 23 9.63 26.55 -5.41
C PHE A 23 9.14 26.01 -6.76
N ASP A 24 10.00 25.36 -7.54
CA ASP A 24 9.60 24.73 -8.80
C ASP A 24 8.56 23.62 -8.56
N THR A 25 8.73 22.84 -7.48
CA THR A 25 7.75 21.82 -7.07
C THR A 25 6.42 22.47 -6.69
N ALA A 26 6.45 23.60 -5.99
CA ALA A 26 5.26 24.34 -5.56
C ALA A 26 4.44 24.89 -6.73
N MET A 27 5.08 25.18 -7.87
CA MET A 27 4.38 25.60 -9.10
C MET A 27 3.59 24.48 -9.79
N ILE A 28 3.85 23.22 -9.41
CA ILE A 28 3.18 22.04 -10.00
C ILE A 28 1.99 21.59 -9.14
N VAL A 29 1.94 21.97 -7.87
CA VAL A 29 0.91 21.57 -6.90
C VAL A 29 -0.16 22.68 -6.79
N ASP A 30 -1.42 22.33 -7.02
CA ASP A 30 -2.55 23.28 -7.05
C ASP A 30 -3.11 23.57 -5.63
N GLU A 31 -2.28 24.17 -4.78
CA GLU A 31 -2.67 24.62 -3.43
C GLU A 31 -2.54 26.15 -3.31
N PRO A 32 -3.56 26.85 -2.78
CA PRO A 32 -3.65 28.32 -2.82
C PRO A 32 -2.63 29.05 -1.94
N PHE A 33 -2.02 28.37 -0.97
CA PHE A 33 -0.94 28.93 -0.15
C PHE A 33 0.05 27.85 0.27
N MET A 34 1.31 27.99 -0.13
CA MET A 34 2.38 27.08 0.26
C MET A 34 3.62 27.82 0.77
N LEU A 35 4.23 27.26 1.82
CA LEU A 35 5.46 27.75 2.39
C LEU A 35 6.46 26.59 2.50
N PRO A 36 7.56 26.59 1.72
CA PRO A 36 8.60 25.59 1.88
C PRO A 36 9.37 25.85 3.18
N ALA A 37 9.42 24.86 4.05
CA ALA A 37 10.13 24.92 5.32
C ALA A 37 10.97 23.66 5.50
N HIS A 38 12.22 23.83 5.90
CA HIS A 38 13.08 22.71 6.28
C HIS A 38 12.91 22.43 7.78
N ILE A 39 12.39 21.26 8.11
CA ILE A 39 11.94 20.93 9.47
C ILE A 39 12.86 19.86 10.05
N ASP A 40 13.44 20.15 11.21
CA ASP A 40 14.26 19.19 11.96
C ASP A 40 13.39 18.37 12.93
N PHE A 41 12.88 17.24 12.44
CA PHE A 41 12.02 16.35 13.21
C PHE A 41 12.68 15.82 14.49
N ALA A 42 14.01 15.67 14.53
CA ALA A 42 14.70 15.21 15.73
C ALA A 42 14.67 16.29 16.82
N ALA A 43 14.92 17.55 16.45
CA ALA A 43 14.81 18.69 17.35
C ALA A 43 13.38 18.91 17.85
N LEU A 44 12.38 18.73 16.98
CA LEU A 44 10.96 18.81 17.36
C LEU A 44 10.56 17.71 18.34
N LYS A 45 11.06 16.48 18.17
CA LYS A 45 10.75 15.35 19.06
C LYS A 45 11.31 15.55 20.47
N VAL A 46 12.54 16.05 20.60
CA VAL A 46 13.11 16.41 21.91
C VAL A 46 12.26 17.45 22.64
N LYS A 47 11.67 18.40 21.92
CA LYS A 47 10.77 19.42 22.50
C LYS A 47 9.40 18.89 22.86
N PHE A 48 8.88 17.93 22.09
CA PHE A 48 7.65 17.23 22.40
C PHE A 48 7.79 16.47 23.72
N ASP A 49 8.86 15.70 23.87
CA ASP A 49 9.16 14.95 25.09
C ASP A 49 9.41 15.90 26.28
N GLY A 50 9.93 17.11 26.03
CA GLY A 50 10.12 18.18 27.01
C GLY A 50 8.91 19.10 27.23
N GLY A 51 7.75 18.85 26.60
CA GLY A 51 6.52 19.64 26.79
C GLY A 51 6.58 21.10 26.32
N THR A 52 7.53 21.46 25.47
CA THR A 52 7.76 22.85 25.00
C THR A 52 7.45 23.03 23.50
N LEU A 53 6.86 22.02 22.87
CA LEU A 53 6.51 22.06 21.46
C LEU A 53 5.29 22.98 21.22
N PRO A 54 5.37 23.92 20.26
CA PRO A 54 4.20 24.69 19.84
C PRO A 54 3.09 23.77 19.26
N PRO A 55 1.80 23.99 19.58
CA PRO A 55 0.71 23.10 19.18
C PRO A 55 0.61 22.81 17.68
N MET A 56 0.98 23.78 16.84
CA MET A 56 0.94 23.66 15.36
C MET A 56 1.85 22.57 14.80
N PHE A 57 2.82 22.07 15.57
CA PHE A 57 3.76 21.04 15.14
C PHE A 57 3.48 19.64 15.71
N VAL A 58 2.47 19.50 16.58
CA VAL A 58 2.11 18.21 17.19
C VAL A 58 1.68 17.22 16.10
N ASP A 59 0.86 17.67 15.16
CA ASP A 59 0.37 16.82 14.07
C ASP A 59 1.49 16.44 13.11
N LEU A 60 2.54 17.25 12.99
CA LEU A 60 3.67 16.99 12.11
C LEU A 60 4.63 15.91 12.66
N ILE A 61 4.84 15.86 13.98
CA ILE A 61 5.60 14.77 14.62
C ILE A 61 4.81 13.45 14.53
N ASN A 62 3.48 13.55 14.48
CA ASN A 62 2.58 12.41 14.40
C ASN A 62 2.15 12.10 12.95
N ALA A 63 2.60 12.87 11.95
CA ALA A 63 2.16 12.74 10.56
C ALA A 63 2.78 11.49 9.88
N PRO A 64 1.97 10.63 9.24
CA PRO A 64 2.41 9.34 8.72
C PRO A 64 2.75 9.39 7.23
N THR A 65 3.68 10.23 6.77
CA THR A 65 3.99 10.29 5.32
C THR A 65 4.91 9.15 4.86
N ARG A 66 5.82 8.67 5.73
CA ARG A 66 6.69 7.52 5.42
C ARG A 66 6.04 6.15 5.70
N ARG A 67 4.92 6.12 6.45
CA ARG A 67 4.29 4.89 6.91
C ARG A 67 3.47 4.17 5.83
N GLN A 68 3.00 4.87 4.79
CA GLN A 68 2.04 4.28 3.85
C GLN A 68 2.62 3.15 2.98
N VAL A 69 3.88 3.23 2.56
CA VAL A 69 4.51 2.17 1.75
C VAL A 69 4.77 0.93 2.62
N ASP A 70 5.31 1.13 3.82
CA ASP A 70 5.57 0.05 4.79
C ASP A 70 4.28 -0.60 5.29
N ASP A 71 3.23 0.18 5.56
CA ASP A 71 1.92 -0.30 5.96
C ASP A 71 1.23 -1.08 4.82
N SER A 72 1.41 -0.68 3.56
CA SER A 72 0.87 -1.43 2.42
C SER A 72 1.54 -2.81 2.26
N LEU A 73 2.86 -2.86 2.43
CA LEU A 73 3.62 -4.11 2.34
C LEU A 73 3.31 -5.03 3.52
N ALA A 74 3.18 -4.46 4.73
CA ALA A 74 2.77 -5.20 5.91
C ALA A 74 1.34 -5.76 5.75
N ALA A 75 0.39 -4.95 5.29
CA ALA A 75 -0.98 -5.38 5.04
C ALA A 75 -1.07 -6.48 3.96
N ALA A 76 -0.26 -6.39 2.91
CA ALA A 76 -0.18 -7.43 1.87
C ALA A 76 0.33 -8.77 2.43
N LYS A 77 1.38 -8.73 3.28
CA LYS A 77 1.90 -9.93 3.97
C LYS A 77 0.89 -10.51 4.95
N SER A 78 0.17 -9.67 5.70
CA SER A 78 -0.90 -10.12 6.61
C SER A 78 -2.03 -10.79 5.84
N LYS A 79 -2.44 -10.23 4.70
CA LYS A 79 -3.45 -10.83 3.81
C LYS A 79 -3.00 -12.20 3.28
N SER A 80 -1.77 -12.32 2.77
CA SER A 80 -1.27 -13.60 2.24
C SER A 80 -1.18 -14.68 3.33
N ALA A 81 -0.70 -14.32 4.53
CA ALA A 81 -0.63 -15.25 5.65
C ALA A 81 -2.03 -15.70 6.13
N LEU A 82 -3.00 -14.78 6.14
CA LEU A 82 -4.39 -15.10 6.47
C LEU A 82 -5.03 -16.02 5.43
N LEU A 83 -4.82 -15.75 4.14
CA LEU A 83 -5.31 -16.62 3.05
C LEU A 83 -4.71 -18.02 3.14
N GLN A 84 -3.40 -18.13 3.35
CA GLN A 84 -2.73 -19.42 3.51
C GLN A 84 -3.27 -20.23 4.71
N ARG A 85 -3.67 -19.54 5.79
CA ARG A 85 -4.29 -20.20 6.95
C ARG A 85 -5.72 -20.67 6.67
N LEU A 86 -6.44 -19.99 5.80
CA LEU A 86 -7.83 -20.31 5.44
C LEU A 86 -7.91 -21.35 4.31
N GLU A 87 -6.88 -21.43 3.47
CA GLU A 87 -6.79 -22.37 2.35
C GLU A 87 -6.79 -23.83 2.86
N GLY A 88 -7.65 -24.66 2.29
CA GLY A 88 -7.78 -26.07 2.67
C GLY A 88 -8.65 -26.35 3.91
N LEU A 89 -9.09 -25.32 4.64
CA LEU A 89 -10.07 -25.49 5.72
C LEU A 89 -11.51 -25.58 5.17
N PRO A 90 -12.40 -26.37 5.79
CA PRO A 90 -13.83 -26.33 5.47
C PRO A 90 -14.46 -24.99 5.86
N GLU A 91 -15.58 -24.63 5.24
CA GLU A 91 -16.22 -23.32 5.38
C GLU A 91 -16.52 -22.93 6.84
N ASP A 92 -16.95 -23.89 7.65
CA ASP A 92 -17.26 -23.68 9.07
C ASP A 92 -16.00 -23.35 9.89
N GLU A 93 -14.88 -24.01 9.58
CA GLU A 93 -13.59 -23.74 10.24
C GLU A 93 -12.98 -22.43 9.78
N GLN A 94 -13.11 -22.07 8.49
CA GLN A 94 -12.73 -20.75 7.99
C GLN A 94 -13.50 -19.64 8.70
N HIS A 95 -14.82 -19.83 8.88
CA HIS A 95 -15.66 -18.89 9.59
C HIS A 95 -15.26 -18.76 11.06
N ALA A 96 -14.97 -19.88 11.74
CA ALA A 96 -14.51 -19.88 13.12
C ALA A 96 -13.17 -19.11 13.30
N VAL A 97 -12.21 -19.31 12.40
CA VAL A 97 -10.92 -18.57 12.42
C VAL A 97 -11.13 -17.06 12.25
N LEU A 98 -12.00 -16.66 11.33
CA LEU A 98 -12.30 -15.24 11.10
C LEU A 98 -13.10 -14.63 12.26
N LEU A 99 -14.01 -15.39 12.86
CA LEU A 99 -14.75 -14.97 14.04
C LEU A 99 -13.82 -14.73 15.23
N ASP A 100 -12.87 -15.64 15.47
CA ASP A 100 -11.86 -15.49 16.52
C ASP A 100 -10.98 -14.25 16.29
N LEU A 101 -10.55 -14.02 15.04
CA LEU A 101 -9.81 -12.81 14.66
C LEU A 101 -10.59 -11.54 15.00
N VAL A 102 -11.87 -11.47 14.63
CA VAL A 102 -12.72 -10.31 14.91
C VAL A 102 -12.89 -10.12 16.42
N ARG A 103 -13.17 -11.18 17.17
CA ARG A 103 -13.32 -11.14 18.64
C ARG A 103 -12.04 -10.69 19.34
N SER A 104 -10.88 -11.14 18.88
CA SER A 104 -9.57 -10.70 19.37
C SER A 104 -9.34 -9.20 19.18
N HIS A 105 -9.68 -8.67 18.01
CA HIS A 105 -9.57 -7.23 17.77
C HIS A 105 -10.56 -6.42 18.61
N ILE A 106 -11.81 -6.90 18.79
CA ILE A 106 -12.79 -6.27 19.67
C ILE A 106 -12.28 -6.24 21.12
N ALA A 107 -11.80 -7.37 21.64
CA ALA A 107 -11.21 -7.48 22.97
C ALA A 107 -10.10 -6.45 23.20
N THR A 108 -9.25 -6.26 22.19
CA THR A 108 -8.13 -5.32 22.26
C THR A 108 -8.58 -3.85 22.16
N VAL A 109 -9.66 -3.54 21.43
CA VAL A 109 -10.22 -2.18 21.34
C VAL A 109 -10.97 -1.80 22.61
N LEU A 110 -11.71 -2.73 23.19
CA LEU A 110 -12.46 -2.52 24.45
C LEU A 110 -11.59 -2.67 25.71
N GLY A 111 -10.34 -3.14 25.55
CA GLY A 111 -9.30 -3.14 26.58
C GLY A 111 -9.54 -4.05 27.80
N SER A 112 -10.63 -4.84 27.83
CA SER A 112 -11.07 -5.48 29.09
C SER A 112 -11.77 -6.85 28.96
N ALA A 113 -11.92 -7.41 27.76
CA ALA A 113 -12.59 -8.70 27.56
C ALA A 113 -11.64 -9.73 26.97
N SER A 114 -11.71 -11.00 27.41
CA SER A 114 -11.10 -12.06 26.61
C SER A 114 -11.93 -12.28 25.33
N PRO A 115 -11.31 -12.67 24.21
CA PRO A 115 -12.01 -12.88 22.94
C PRO A 115 -13.23 -13.81 23.09
N GLU A 116 -13.09 -14.85 23.92
CA GLU A 116 -14.10 -15.88 24.18
C GLU A 116 -15.29 -15.38 25.00
N ALA A 117 -15.14 -14.27 25.73
CA ALA A 117 -16.21 -13.64 26.50
C ALA A 117 -17.13 -12.74 25.66
N ILE A 118 -16.73 -12.42 24.42
CA ILE A 118 -17.51 -11.58 23.51
C ILE A 118 -18.55 -12.44 22.80
N ASP A 119 -19.82 -12.28 23.12
CA ASP A 119 -20.90 -13.00 22.42
C ASP A 119 -20.90 -12.66 20.92
N PRO A 120 -20.84 -13.67 20.02
CA PRO A 120 -20.71 -13.44 18.60
C PRO A 120 -21.91 -12.75 17.94
N ASP A 121 -23.10 -12.96 18.49
CA ASP A 121 -24.37 -12.44 17.96
C ASP A 121 -24.76 -11.10 18.58
N ARG A 122 -24.11 -10.72 19.68
CA ARG A 122 -24.37 -9.47 20.39
C ARG A 122 -23.94 -8.26 19.57
N ALA A 123 -24.80 -7.24 19.55
CA ALA A 123 -24.56 -6.03 18.79
C ALA A 123 -23.38 -5.23 19.36
N PHE A 124 -22.56 -4.64 18.48
CA PHE A 124 -21.42 -3.80 18.87
C PHE A 124 -21.83 -2.62 19.75
N GLN A 125 -23.01 -2.03 19.50
CA GLN A 125 -23.54 -0.93 20.33
C GLN A 125 -23.77 -1.36 21.78
N GLU A 126 -24.22 -2.60 22.01
CA GLU A 126 -24.42 -3.14 23.36
C GLU A 126 -23.10 -3.51 24.06
N LEU A 127 -22.04 -3.73 23.27
CA LEU A 127 -20.67 -3.94 23.75
C LEU A 127 -19.95 -2.62 24.06
N GLY A 128 -20.59 -1.48 23.81
CA GLY A 128 -20.04 -0.15 24.08
C GLY A 128 -19.23 0.44 22.93
N PHE A 129 -19.43 -0.02 21.69
CA PHE A 129 -18.84 0.64 20.52
C PHE A 129 -19.45 2.03 20.31
N ASP A 130 -18.56 2.99 20.15
CA ASP A 130 -18.83 4.37 19.76
C ASP A 130 -18.19 4.67 18.38
N SER A 131 -18.29 5.91 17.92
CA SER A 131 -17.71 6.32 16.64
C SER A 131 -16.18 6.24 16.60
N LEU A 132 -15.48 6.41 17.73
CA LEU A 132 -14.02 6.41 17.78
C LEU A 132 -13.48 4.97 17.74
N THR A 133 -14.04 4.10 18.59
CA THR A 133 -13.72 2.67 18.65
C THR A 133 -14.10 1.94 17.36
N ALA A 134 -15.16 2.37 16.66
CA ALA A 134 -15.49 1.86 15.33
C ALA A 134 -14.40 2.15 14.29
N VAL A 135 -13.85 3.38 14.29
CA VAL A 135 -12.75 3.77 13.39
C VAL A 135 -11.47 3.02 13.75
N GLU A 136 -11.16 2.87 15.04
CA GLU A 136 -10.00 2.12 15.50
C GLU A 136 -10.09 0.64 15.10
N MET A 137 -11.25 0.01 15.34
CA MET A 137 -11.52 -1.37 14.94
C MET A 137 -11.35 -1.56 13.43
N ARG A 138 -11.91 -0.66 12.63
CA ARG A 138 -11.77 -0.68 11.17
C ARG A 138 -10.30 -0.59 10.74
N ASN A 139 -9.52 0.30 11.35
CA ASN A 139 -8.10 0.45 11.01
C ASN A 139 -7.29 -0.79 11.38
N ARG A 140 -7.57 -1.40 12.54
CA ARG A 140 -6.94 -2.64 12.98
C ARG A 140 -7.28 -3.82 12.06
N LEU A 141 -8.55 -3.98 11.71
CA LEU A 141 -8.98 -5.02 10.77
C LEU A 141 -8.40 -4.82 9.37
N LYS A 142 -8.33 -3.58 8.88
CA LYS A 142 -7.67 -3.24 7.61
C LYS A 142 -6.21 -3.68 7.63
N SER A 143 -5.48 -3.40 8.72
CA SER A 143 -4.09 -3.82 8.86
C SER A 143 -3.94 -5.34 8.94
N ALA A 144 -4.84 -6.04 9.64
CA ALA A 144 -4.76 -7.47 9.86
C ALA A 144 -5.17 -8.30 8.63
N THR A 145 -6.06 -7.78 7.80
CA THR A 145 -6.63 -8.52 6.65
C THR A 145 -6.22 -7.99 5.29
N GLY A 146 -5.68 -6.78 5.23
CA GLY A 146 -5.40 -6.09 3.97
C GLY A 146 -6.64 -5.72 3.15
N LEU A 147 -7.84 -5.83 3.73
CA LEU A 147 -9.09 -5.46 3.05
C LEU A 147 -9.32 -3.94 3.04
N ALA A 148 -9.90 -3.45 1.96
CA ALA A 148 -10.40 -2.07 1.87
C ALA A 148 -11.76 -1.96 2.59
N LEU A 149 -11.73 -1.70 3.89
CA LEU A 149 -12.94 -1.65 4.72
C LEU A 149 -13.61 -0.26 4.71
N SER A 150 -14.92 -0.24 4.51
CA SER A 150 -15.76 0.98 4.56
C SER A 150 -15.73 1.64 5.95
N PRO A 151 -15.83 2.97 6.06
CA PRO A 151 -16.05 3.67 7.33
C PRO A 151 -17.35 3.26 8.04
N THR A 152 -18.34 2.76 7.31
CA THR A 152 -19.67 2.35 7.83
C THR A 152 -19.74 0.88 8.27
N LEU A 153 -18.65 0.12 8.13
CA LEU A 153 -18.62 -1.34 8.27
C LEU A 153 -19.26 -1.87 9.57
N ILE A 154 -19.02 -1.19 10.70
CA ILE A 154 -19.53 -1.57 12.02
C ILE A 154 -21.06 -1.40 12.12
N PHE A 155 -21.64 -0.51 11.30
CA PHE A 155 -23.09 -0.33 11.20
C PHE A 155 -23.72 -1.28 10.18
N ASP A 156 -23.01 -1.58 9.09
CA ASP A 156 -23.47 -2.51 8.05
C ASP A 156 -23.47 -3.97 8.55
N TYR A 157 -22.54 -4.30 9.44
CA TYR A 157 -22.39 -5.61 10.08
C TYR A 157 -22.36 -5.43 11.60
N PRO A 158 -23.53 -5.43 12.28
CA PRO A 158 -23.65 -4.93 13.65
C PRO A 158 -23.12 -5.89 14.72
N ASN A 159 -22.68 -7.09 14.36
CA ASN A 159 -22.11 -8.07 15.29
C ASN A 159 -20.92 -8.82 14.66
N SER A 160 -20.17 -9.54 15.50
CA SER A 160 -18.93 -10.18 15.06
C SER A 160 -19.15 -11.37 14.12
N ALA A 161 -20.26 -12.11 14.26
CA ALA A 161 -20.63 -13.17 13.34
C ALA A 161 -20.88 -12.64 11.91
N ALA A 162 -21.69 -11.57 11.79
CA ALA A 162 -21.98 -10.95 10.50
C ALA A 162 -20.72 -10.38 9.84
N LEU A 163 -19.85 -9.74 10.64
CA LEU A 163 -18.59 -9.17 10.18
C LEU A 163 -17.60 -10.26 9.71
N ALA A 164 -17.49 -11.37 10.43
CA ALA A 164 -16.67 -12.52 10.02
C ALA A 164 -17.17 -13.13 8.70
N GLY A 165 -18.50 -13.23 8.53
CA GLY A 165 -19.12 -13.68 7.29
C GLY A 165 -18.81 -12.76 6.10
N TYR A 166 -18.84 -11.43 6.31
CA TYR A 166 -18.40 -10.46 5.30
C TYR A 166 -16.93 -10.63 4.93
N MET A 167 -16.04 -10.71 5.92
CA MET A 167 -14.61 -10.86 5.68
C MET A 167 -14.29 -12.15 4.91
N ARG A 168 -15.02 -13.24 5.19
CA ARG A 168 -14.89 -14.49 4.43
C ARG A 168 -15.24 -14.30 2.96
N ARG A 169 -16.34 -13.60 2.66
CA ARG A 169 -16.74 -13.29 1.27
C ARG A 169 -15.70 -12.43 0.56
N GLU A 170 -15.16 -11.42 1.23
CA GLU A 170 -14.13 -10.54 0.64
C GLU A 170 -12.78 -11.25 0.40
N LEU A 171 -12.39 -12.17 1.29
CA LEU A 171 -11.10 -12.86 1.22
C LEU A 171 -11.13 -14.08 0.29
N LEU A 172 -12.21 -14.87 0.33
CA LEU A 172 -12.32 -16.16 -0.36
C LEU A 172 -13.36 -16.15 -1.49
N GLY A 173 -14.27 -15.18 -1.46
CA GLY A 173 -15.42 -15.07 -2.36
C GLY A 173 -15.23 -14.07 -3.48
N SER A 174 -14.05 -14.05 -4.13
CA SER A 174 -13.90 -13.44 -5.46
C SER A 174 -14.71 -14.25 -6.50
N SER A 175 -16.04 -14.19 -6.41
CA SER A 175 -16.99 -14.66 -7.41
C SER A 175 -17.23 -13.52 -8.41
N PRO A 176 -17.49 -13.81 -9.71
CA PRO A 176 -17.28 -12.87 -10.84
C PRO A 176 -18.25 -11.67 -10.93
N GLN A 177 -18.97 -11.33 -9.85
CA GLN A 177 -19.83 -10.14 -9.81
C GLN A 177 -18.98 -8.86 -9.65
N ASP A 178 -17.87 -8.90 -8.91
CA ASP A 178 -16.99 -7.74 -8.73
C ASP A 178 -15.92 -7.60 -9.83
N THR A 179 -15.54 -8.69 -10.51
CA THR A 179 -14.76 -8.57 -11.75
C THR A 179 -15.58 -7.89 -12.85
N SER A 180 -16.90 -7.97 -12.81
CA SER A 180 -17.76 -7.24 -13.74
C SER A 180 -17.76 -5.73 -13.48
N ALA A 181 -17.65 -5.29 -12.22
CA ALA A 181 -17.55 -3.87 -11.86
C ALA A 181 -16.15 -3.29 -12.14
N VAL A 182 -15.09 -4.04 -11.85
CA VAL A 182 -13.71 -3.64 -12.18
C VAL A 182 -13.46 -3.69 -13.69
N ALA A 183 -13.92 -4.74 -14.39
CA ALA A 183 -13.83 -4.81 -15.86
C ALA A 183 -14.74 -3.79 -16.55
N ALA A 184 -15.91 -3.45 -15.98
CA ALA A 184 -16.73 -2.35 -16.50
C ALA A 184 -16.03 -0.99 -16.32
N GLY A 185 -15.39 -0.77 -15.17
CA GLY A 185 -14.57 0.42 -14.93
C GLY A 185 -13.36 0.49 -15.86
N GLU A 186 -12.67 -0.62 -16.08
CA GLU A 186 -11.53 -0.74 -16.99
C GLU A 186 -11.93 -0.56 -18.45
N ALA A 187 -13.05 -1.15 -18.88
CA ALA A 187 -13.61 -0.95 -20.21
C ALA A 187 -14.04 0.51 -20.46
N GLU A 188 -14.57 1.18 -19.43
CA GLU A 188 -14.92 2.60 -19.53
C GLU A 188 -13.67 3.49 -19.58
N LEU A 189 -12.65 3.20 -18.76
CA LEU A 189 -11.35 3.87 -18.86
C LEU A 189 -10.73 3.68 -20.25
N GLN A 190 -10.75 2.45 -20.79
CA GLN A 190 -10.20 2.15 -22.11
C GLN A 190 -10.96 2.91 -23.22
N ARG A 191 -12.28 3.04 -23.11
CA ARG A 191 -13.09 3.87 -24.03
C ARG A 191 -12.73 5.35 -23.92
N ILE A 192 -12.59 5.88 -22.71
CA ILE A 192 -12.21 7.28 -22.49
C ILE A 192 -10.84 7.52 -23.11
N VAL A 193 -9.84 6.69 -22.80
CA VAL A 193 -8.49 6.80 -23.38
C VAL A 193 -8.51 6.70 -24.90
N ALA A 194 -9.28 5.76 -25.47
CA ALA A 194 -9.42 5.61 -26.92
C ALA A 194 -10.13 6.79 -27.60
N SER A 195 -11.00 7.51 -26.87
CA SER A 195 -11.71 8.68 -27.39
C SER A 195 -10.87 9.96 -27.42
N ILE A 196 -9.74 10.01 -26.71
CA ILE A 196 -8.87 11.19 -26.66
C ILE A 196 -8.08 11.30 -27.99
N PRO A 197 -8.14 12.43 -28.71
CA PRO A 197 -7.36 12.61 -29.93
C PRO A 197 -5.85 12.50 -29.65
N VAL A 198 -5.13 11.71 -30.46
CA VAL A 198 -3.68 11.47 -30.31
C VAL A 198 -2.85 12.76 -30.25
N LYS A 199 -3.29 13.83 -30.92
CA LYS A 199 -2.65 15.16 -30.83
C LYS A 199 -2.65 15.73 -29.41
N ARG A 200 -3.74 15.53 -28.65
CA ARG A 200 -3.86 15.96 -27.24
C ARG A 200 -2.93 15.14 -26.34
N LEU A 201 -2.87 13.83 -26.56
CA LEU A 201 -1.96 12.93 -25.83
C LEU A 201 -0.48 13.32 -26.04
N ARG A 202 -0.12 13.70 -27.27
CA ARG A 202 1.23 14.19 -27.61
C ARG A 202 1.56 15.53 -26.96
N GLN A 203 0.62 16.47 -26.97
CA GLN A 203 0.80 17.79 -26.31
C GLN A 203 0.94 17.67 -24.79
N ALA A 204 0.29 16.68 -24.18
CA ALA A 204 0.38 16.41 -22.76
C ALA A 204 1.61 15.54 -22.36
N GLY A 205 2.40 15.06 -23.33
CA GLY A 205 3.54 14.16 -23.07
C GLY A 205 3.16 12.75 -22.59
N VAL A 206 1.87 12.41 -22.58
CA VAL A 206 1.36 11.12 -22.06
C VAL A 206 1.49 10.00 -23.11
N LEU A 207 1.59 10.35 -24.39
CA LEU A 207 1.65 9.37 -25.48
C LEU A 207 2.85 8.43 -25.37
N ASP A 208 4.02 8.97 -25.04
CA ASP A 208 5.26 8.17 -24.96
C ASP A 208 5.23 7.23 -23.75
N LEU A 209 4.58 7.65 -22.65
CA LEU A 209 4.35 6.80 -21.48
C LEU A 209 3.38 5.66 -21.78
N LEU A 210 2.28 5.93 -22.49
CA LEU A 210 1.32 4.89 -22.90
C LEU A 210 1.95 3.88 -23.88
N LEU A 211 2.82 4.34 -24.78
CA LEU A 211 3.56 3.47 -25.69
C LEU A 211 4.60 2.61 -24.94
N ALA A 212 5.31 3.19 -23.97
CA ALA A 212 6.24 2.44 -23.13
C ALA A 212 5.52 1.35 -22.33
N LEU A 213 4.40 1.69 -21.69
CA LEU A 213 3.58 0.74 -20.92
C LEU A 213 2.98 -0.35 -21.80
N ALA A 214 2.51 -0.02 -23.01
CA ALA A 214 1.95 -1.01 -23.94
C ALA A 214 2.99 -2.04 -24.40
N ASN A 215 4.26 -1.64 -24.53
CA ASN A 215 5.35 -2.56 -24.86
C ASN A 215 5.75 -3.46 -23.67
N GLU A 216 5.61 -2.98 -22.42
CA GLU A 216 5.90 -3.78 -21.23
C GLU A 216 4.89 -4.93 -21.04
N THR A 217 3.62 -4.73 -21.38
CA THR A 217 2.59 -5.78 -21.34
C THR A 217 2.79 -6.86 -22.41
N GLU A 218 3.30 -6.52 -23.59
CA GLU A 218 3.64 -7.54 -24.61
C GLU A 218 4.86 -8.39 -24.20
N THR A 219 5.80 -7.82 -23.44
CA THR A 219 7.01 -8.55 -22.99
C THR A 219 6.69 -9.59 -21.90
N SER A 220 5.59 -9.43 -21.16
CA SER A 220 5.16 -10.37 -20.11
C SER A 220 4.37 -11.59 -20.64
N GLY A 221 4.07 -11.64 -21.95
CA GLY A 221 3.37 -12.75 -22.61
C GLY A 221 4.24 -13.56 -23.58
N GLN A 222 5.55 -13.30 -23.64
CA GLN A 222 6.47 -14.09 -24.45
C GLN A 222 7.00 -15.25 -23.60
N ASP A 223 6.44 -16.45 -23.81
CA ASP A 223 7.06 -17.71 -23.41
C ASP A 223 8.56 -17.70 -23.77
N PRO A 224 9.49 -17.84 -22.82
CA PRO A 224 10.88 -18.14 -23.15
C PRO A 224 10.98 -19.65 -23.41
N ALA A 225 10.24 -20.14 -24.39
CA ALA A 225 10.32 -21.52 -24.87
C ALA A 225 10.97 -21.53 -26.25
N LEU A 226 12.23 -21.09 -26.32
CA LEU A 226 13.23 -21.50 -27.32
C LEU A 226 14.54 -20.82 -26.93
N ALA A 227 15.29 -21.49 -26.05
CA ALA A 227 16.73 -21.27 -25.98
C ALA A 227 17.31 -21.42 -27.39
N PRO A 228 18.16 -20.51 -27.90
CA PRO A 228 19.08 -20.90 -28.94
C PRO A 228 20.02 -21.92 -28.30
N THR A 229 19.80 -23.18 -28.65
CA THR A 229 20.71 -24.29 -28.38
C THR A 229 22.11 -23.88 -28.81
N ALA A 230 23.03 -23.84 -27.85
CA ALA A 230 24.47 -23.69 -28.03
C ALA A 230 25.09 -24.95 -28.69
N GLU A 231 24.45 -25.46 -29.74
CA GLU A 231 24.89 -26.62 -30.53
C GLU A 231 25.21 -26.24 -31.99
N GLN A 232 25.06 -24.97 -32.38
CA GLN A 232 25.32 -24.51 -33.75
C GLN A 232 26.51 -23.56 -33.92
N GLU A 233 27.17 -23.11 -32.85
CA GLU A 233 28.35 -22.22 -32.97
C GLU A 233 29.71 -22.92 -32.90
N ILE A 234 29.78 -24.22 -32.55
CA ILE A 234 31.07 -24.95 -32.53
C ILE A 234 31.63 -25.14 -33.95
N ALA A 235 30.78 -25.12 -34.98
CA ALA A 235 31.18 -25.36 -36.36
C ALA A 235 31.90 -24.18 -37.04
N ASP A 236 31.83 -22.97 -36.46
CA ASP A 236 32.40 -21.75 -37.04
C ASP A 236 33.49 -21.10 -36.15
N MET A 237 33.87 -21.75 -35.05
CA MET A 237 34.95 -21.26 -34.17
C MET A 237 36.31 -21.48 -34.81
N ASP A 238 37.16 -20.45 -34.75
CA ASP A 238 38.56 -20.59 -35.14
C ASP A 238 39.34 -21.44 -34.10
N LEU A 239 40.52 -21.91 -34.50
CA LEU A 239 41.37 -22.76 -33.66
C LEU A 239 41.79 -22.06 -32.35
N ASP A 240 41.94 -20.74 -32.37
CA ASP A 240 42.43 -19.97 -31.22
C ASP A 240 41.32 -19.82 -30.16
N ASP A 241 40.06 -19.72 -30.58
CA ASP A 241 38.90 -19.66 -29.69
C ASP A 241 38.61 -21.00 -29.00
N LEU A 242 38.81 -22.13 -29.70
CA LEU A 242 38.71 -23.47 -29.11
C LEU A 242 39.76 -23.72 -28.03
N VAL A 243 40.98 -23.19 -28.23
CA VAL A 243 42.07 -23.32 -27.27
C VAL A 243 41.79 -22.49 -26.01
N ASN A 244 41.28 -21.26 -26.16
CA ASN A 244 40.89 -20.43 -25.02
C ASN A 244 39.72 -21.02 -24.21
N ALA A 245 38.76 -21.68 -24.86
CA ALA A 245 37.66 -22.36 -24.19
C ALA A 245 38.14 -23.56 -23.35
N ALA A 246 39.15 -24.29 -23.81
CA ALA A 246 39.70 -25.45 -23.09
C ALA A 246 40.50 -25.05 -21.84
N PHE A 247 41.17 -23.89 -21.84
CA PHE A 247 41.97 -23.43 -20.69
C PHE A 247 41.16 -22.73 -19.60
N ARG A 248 39.90 -22.38 -19.84
CA ARG A 248 39.02 -21.72 -18.83
C ARG A 248 38.31 -22.68 -17.88
N ASN A 249 38.39 -23.98 -18.12
CA ASN A 249 37.62 -24.98 -17.38
C ASN A 249 38.39 -25.72 -16.29
N ASP A 250 39.56 -25.22 -15.88
CA ASP A 250 40.45 -25.92 -14.94
C ASP A 250 40.94 -25.09 -13.74
N ASP A 251 40.18 -24.07 -13.31
CA ASP A 251 40.37 -23.45 -11.99
C ASP A 251 39.01 -23.30 -11.26
N GLU A 252 38.95 -23.85 -10.05
CA GLU A 252 37.87 -23.77 -9.05
C GLU A 252 37.41 -22.34 -8.71
#